data_AF-T1FZL8-F1
#
_entry.id   AF-T1FZL8-F1
#
_cell.length_a   1.000
_cell.length_b   1.000
_cell.length_c   1.000
_cell.angle_alpha   90.00
_cell.angle_beta   90.00
_cell.angle_gamma   90.00
#
_symmetry.space_group_name_H-M   'P 1'
#
loop_
_entity.id
_entity.type
_entity.pdbx_description
1 polymer ?
#
loop_
_entity_poly.entity_id
_entity_poly.type
_entity_poly.pdbx_seq_one_letter_code
_entity_poly.pdbx_strand_id
1 'polypeptide(L)'
;MNLFKHLYFKQQKDIGMTESLVDNEQFPRNDIDIITVRNARQKIICLQNDHKAIMKEIETQLHKLHHQSTKTSHSIVTDLKQLGVVDDEKNKNCSTPFASVGKVEAGSPADVAGLKSGDLLLQFGSLNVKNFRNLQDFAKIVQHNKGQSLHFVVSRNYQPLRLCVKPSEWHGPGLLGCNILPLKN
;
A
#
# COMPACT_ATOMS: atom_id res chain seq x y z
N MET A 1 -17.90 -1.12 10.45
CA MET A 1 -18.71 -2.25 9.96
C MET A 1 -20.13 -2.26 10.57
N ASN A 2 -20.80 -1.10 10.69
CA ASN A 2 -22.12 -0.98 11.36
C ASN A 2 -23.26 -0.49 10.44
N LEU A 3 -22.94 -0.07 9.21
CA LEU A 3 -23.92 0.53 8.32
C LEU A 3 -24.92 -0.50 7.77
N PHE A 4 -24.44 -1.69 7.36
CA PHE A 4 -25.28 -2.74 6.79
C PHE A 4 -26.22 -3.38 7.83
N LYS A 5 -25.73 -3.54 9.06
CA LYS A 5 -26.51 -4.02 10.22
C LYS A 5 -27.61 -3.02 10.58
N HIS A 6 -27.30 -1.73 10.58
CA HIS A 6 -28.27 -0.68 10.90
C HIS A 6 -29.32 -0.50 9.78
N LEU A 7 -28.92 -0.59 8.50
CA LEU A 7 -29.85 -0.40 7.37
C LEU A 7 -30.88 -1.54 7.24
N TYR A 8 -30.49 -2.80 7.48
CA TYR A 8 -31.40 -3.94 7.31
C TYR A 8 -32.47 -3.99 8.42
N PHE A 9 -32.09 -3.71 9.66
CA PHE A 9 -33.02 -3.76 10.80
C PHE A 9 -33.88 -2.49 10.95
N LYS A 10 -33.52 -1.37 10.31
CA LYS A 10 -34.33 -0.15 10.33
C LYS A 10 -35.68 -0.29 9.58
N GLN A 11 -35.79 -1.26 8.66
CA GLN A 11 -37.04 -1.56 7.94
C GLN A 11 -38.01 -2.45 8.74
N GLN A 12 -37.51 -3.19 9.74
CA GLN A 12 -38.32 -4.04 10.61
C GLN A 12 -38.03 -3.64 12.07
N LYS A 13 -38.76 -2.63 12.56
CA LYS A 13 -38.82 -2.18 13.97
C LYS A 13 -37.64 -2.59 14.85
N ASP A 14 -36.47 -1.96 14.68
CA ASP A 14 -35.35 -1.95 15.64
C ASP A 14 -34.92 -3.29 16.30
N ILE A 15 -35.15 -4.46 15.68
CA ILE A 15 -34.71 -5.72 16.29
C ILE A 15 -33.21 -5.95 16.04
N GLY A 16 -32.42 -5.89 17.11
CA GLY A 16 -30.98 -6.14 17.04
C GLY A 16 -30.60 -7.59 16.67
N MET A 17 -29.31 -7.90 16.57
CA MET A 17 -28.83 -9.29 16.32
C MET A 17 -29.01 -10.24 17.51
N THR A 18 -29.14 -9.70 18.72
CA THR A 18 -29.12 -10.45 19.98
C THR A 18 -30.46 -10.47 20.71
N GLU A 19 -31.45 -9.72 20.24
CA GLU A 19 -32.73 -9.57 20.93
C GLU A 19 -33.63 -10.80 20.78
N SER A 20 -34.51 -11.00 21.77
CA SER A 20 -35.46 -12.11 21.77
C SER A 20 -36.48 -11.99 20.63
N LEU A 21 -36.78 -13.10 19.96
CA LEU A 21 -37.83 -13.21 18.93
C LEU A 21 -39.18 -13.67 19.52
N VAL A 22 -39.23 -13.88 20.83
CA VAL A 22 -40.44 -14.22 21.57
C VAL A 22 -40.87 -13.04 22.44
N ASP A 23 -42.18 -12.97 22.70
CA ASP A 23 -42.76 -12.00 23.62
C ASP A 23 -42.58 -12.45 25.09
N ASN A 24 -43.19 -11.71 26.02
CA ASN A 24 -43.12 -11.99 27.45
C ASN A 24 -43.90 -13.25 27.85
N GLU A 25 -44.81 -13.72 27.00
CA GLU A 25 -45.63 -14.92 27.20
C GLU A 25 -44.99 -16.15 26.52
N GLN A 26 -43.77 -15.99 25.96
CA GLN A 26 -43.01 -16.99 25.21
C GLN A 26 -43.64 -17.42 23.87
N PHE A 27 -44.52 -16.60 23.31
CA PHE A 27 -45.04 -16.82 21.97
C PHE A 27 -44.22 -16.09 20.91
N PRO A 28 -44.21 -16.60 19.66
CA PRO A 28 -43.58 -15.90 18.54
C PRO A 28 -44.17 -14.50 18.39
N ARG A 29 -43.31 -13.48 18.41
CA ARG A 29 -43.72 -12.08 18.25
C ARG A 29 -44.49 -11.87 16.94
N ASN A 30 -45.71 -11.34 17.05
CA ASN A 30 -46.58 -11.08 15.91
C ASN A 30 -46.25 -9.78 15.17
N ASP A 31 -45.46 -8.90 15.77
CA ASP A 31 -45.08 -7.60 15.21
C ASP A 31 -43.89 -7.67 14.23
N ILE A 32 -43.32 -8.87 14.01
CA ILE A 32 -42.05 -9.09 13.31
C ILE A 32 -42.16 -10.33 12.41
N ASP A 33 -41.55 -10.26 11.23
CA ASP A 33 -41.31 -11.45 10.43
C ASP A 33 -40.09 -12.23 10.95
N ILE A 34 -40.36 -13.15 11.88
CA ILE A 34 -39.37 -13.98 12.57
C ILE A 34 -38.51 -14.78 11.60
N ILE A 35 -39.09 -15.25 10.49
CA ILE A 35 -38.39 -16.08 9.51
C ILE A 35 -37.32 -15.24 8.81
N THR A 36 -37.69 -14.03 8.36
CA THR A 36 -36.72 -13.13 7.70
C THR A 36 -35.62 -12.69 8.64
N VAL A 37 -35.95 -12.35 9.90
CA VAL A 37 -34.97 -11.98 10.92
C VAL A 37 -34.03 -13.13 11.23
N ARG A 38 -34.54 -14.36 11.39
CA ARG A 38 -33.72 -15.54 11.67
C ARG A 38 -32.75 -15.84 10.53
N ASN A 39 -33.23 -15.80 9.29
CA ASN A 39 -32.40 -16.02 8.10
C ASN A 39 -31.32 -14.93 7.96
N ALA A 40 -31.68 -13.66 8.19
CA ALA A 40 -30.74 -12.55 8.16
C ALA A 40 -29.67 -12.68 9.25
N ARG A 41 -30.06 -12.99 10.50
CA ARG A 41 -29.14 -13.24 11.61
C ARG A 41 -28.19 -14.38 11.31
N GLN A 42 -28.71 -15.51 10.82
CA GLN A 42 -27.89 -16.65 10.42
C GLN A 42 -26.85 -16.25 9.36
N LYS A 43 -27.27 -15.54 8.31
CA LYS A 43 -26.37 -15.10 7.24
C LYS A 43 -25.26 -14.19 7.75
N ILE A 44 -25.61 -13.23 8.61
CA ILE A 44 -24.62 -12.31 9.22
C ILE A 44 -23.63 -13.10 10.09
N ILE A 45 -24.11 -14.04 10.90
CA ILE A 45 -23.26 -14.87 11.76
C ILE A 45 -22.30 -15.71 10.92
N CYS A 46 -22.79 -16.36 9.86
CA CYS A 46 -21.93 -17.11 8.92
C CYS A 46 -20.84 -16.20 8.35
N LEU A 47 -21.20 -15.04 7.80
CA LEU A 47 -20.23 -14.10 7.22
C LEU A 47 -19.21 -13.58 8.25
N GLN A 48 -19.64 -13.33 9.49
CA GLN A 48 -18.74 -12.89 10.57
C GLN A 48 -17.77 -14.00 10.99
N ASN A 49 -18.26 -15.23 11.09
CA ASN A 49 -17.44 -16.39 11.41
C ASN A 49 -16.44 -16.69 10.30
N ASP A 50 -16.88 -16.63 9.04
CA ASP A 50 -16.01 -16.83 7.87
C ASP A 50 -14.92 -15.75 7.81
N HIS A 51 -15.29 -14.48 8.00
CA HIS A 51 -14.32 -13.40 8.08
C HIS A 51 -13.30 -13.61 9.21
N LYS A 52 -13.76 -14.02 10.40
CA LYS A 52 -12.88 -14.34 11.54
C LYS A 52 -11.96 -15.52 11.21
N ALA A 53 -12.45 -16.54 10.52
CA ALA A 53 -11.66 -17.69 10.09
C ALA A 53 -10.58 -17.29 9.07
N ILE A 54 -10.95 -16.50 8.05
CA ILE A 54 -10.03 -15.98 7.03
C ILE A 54 -8.95 -15.10 7.69
N MET A 55 -9.33 -14.19 8.58
CA MET A 55 -8.37 -13.34 9.29
C MET A 55 -7.38 -14.16 10.11
N LYS A 56 -7.86 -15.19 10.81
CA LYS A 56 -7.00 -16.11 11.56
C LYS A 56 -6.05 -16.88 10.64
N GLU A 57 -6.52 -17.33 9.48
CA GLU A 57 -5.67 -18.00 8.50
C GLU A 57 -4.55 -17.06 8.01
N ILE A 58 -4.90 -15.84 7.62
CA ILE A 58 -3.94 -14.80 7.19
C ILE A 58 -2.88 -14.57 8.27
N GLU A 59 -3.30 -14.39 9.52
CA GLU A 59 -2.39 -14.23 10.67
C GLU A 59 -1.41 -15.41 10.80
N THR A 60 -1.92 -16.65 10.73
CA THR A 60 -1.06 -17.83 10.85
C THR A 60 -0.06 -17.96 9.71
N GLN A 61 -0.47 -17.65 8.47
CA GLN A 61 0.41 -17.70 7.30
C GLN A 61 1.48 -16.61 7.36
N LEU A 62 1.11 -15.40 7.79
CA LEU A 62 2.04 -14.30 7.97
C LEU A 62 3.10 -14.64 9.01
N HIS A 63 2.69 -15.15 10.17
CA HIS A 63 3.61 -15.60 11.22
C HIS A 63 4.57 -16.70 10.70
N LYS A 64 4.08 -17.66 9.91
CA LYS A 64 4.94 -18.70 9.29
C LYS A 64 6.02 -18.09 8.40
N LEU A 65 5.65 -17.14 7.53
CA LEU A 65 6.61 -16.45 6.66
C LEU A 65 7.66 -15.69 7.48
N HIS A 66 7.24 -14.99 8.53
CA HIS A 66 8.14 -14.21 9.40
C HIS A 66 9.05 -15.11 10.25
N HIS A 67 8.56 -16.24 10.76
CA HIS A 67 9.40 -17.22 11.44
C HIS A 67 10.40 -17.92 10.49
N GLN A 68 10.06 -18.08 9.22
CA GLN A 68 10.97 -18.62 8.20
C GLN A 68 12.02 -17.58 7.79
N SER A 69 11.62 -16.34 7.49
CA SER A 69 12.56 -15.28 7.09
C SER A 69 13.47 -14.84 8.25
N THR A 70 13.01 -14.91 9.50
CA THR A 70 13.90 -14.73 10.67
C THR A 70 14.92 -15.87 10.74
N LYS A 71 14.55 -17.14 10.55
CA LYS A 71 15.52 -18.26 10.53
C LYS A 71 16.52 -18.20 9.37
N THR A 72 16.11 -17.77 8.18
CA THR A 72 17.03 -17.62 7.02
C THR A 72 17.91 -16.37 7.11
N SER A 73 17.52 -15.38 7.92
CA SER A 73 18.30 -14.14 8.16
C SER A 73 19.03 -14.13 9.51
N HIS A 74 18.86 -15.17 10.35
CA HIS A 74 19.49 -15.25 11.68
C HIS A 74 21.00 -15.53 11.68
N SER A 75 21.67 -15.53 10.52
CA SER A 75 23.15 -15.46 10.44
C SER A 75 23.70 -14.08 10.11
N ILE A 76 22.89 -13.05 9.83
CA ILE A 76 23.42 -11.74 9.39
C ILE A 76 22.77 -10.52 10.07
N VAL A 77 21.67 -10.68 10.82
CA VAL A 77 20.85 -9.52 11.25
C VAL A 77 20.61 -9.44 12.77
N THR A 78 21.52 -10.00 13.56
CA THR A 78 21.50 -9.81 15.02
C THR A 78 22.13 -8.48 15.47
N ASP A 79 22.79 -7.74 14.57
CA ASP A 79 23.64 -6.59 14.92
C ASP A 79 23.10 -5.18 14.56
N LEU A 80 21.88 -5.04 14.03
CA LEU A 80 21.36 -3.72 13.59
C LEU A 80 20.05 -3.28 14.27
N LYS A 81 19.70 -3.90 15.41
CA LYS A 81 18.41 -3.67 16.10
C LYS A 81 18.36 -2.40 16.96
N GLN A 82 19.16 -1.38 16.64
CA GLN A 82 19.24 -0.17 17.46
C GLN A 82 19.38 1.07 16.60
N LEU A 83 18.32 1.40 15.87
CA LEU A 83 17.92 2.77 15.48
C LEU A 83 16.57 2.65 14.75
N GLY A 84 15.50 2.69 15.53
CA GLY A 84 14.15 2.54 15.03
C GLY A 84 13.72 3.71 14.16
N VAL A 85 13.35 3.44 12.91
CA VAL A 85 12.16 3.98 12.23
C VAL A 85 11.85 3.02 11.07
N VAL A 86 10.76 2.26 11.13
CA VAL A 86 10.16 1.63 9.94
C VAL A 86 8.66 1.55 10.16
N ASP A 87 8.03 2.69 9.91
CA ASP A 87 6.68 2.73 9.35
C ASP A 87 6.88 2.55 7.84
N ASP A 88 6.39 1.45 7.26
CA ASP A 88 5.75 1.45 5.92
C ASP A 88 5.34 0.01 5.51
N GLU A 89 4.24 -0.43 6.14
CA GLU A 89 3.31 -1.46 5.65
C GLU A 89 2.38 -0.90 4.54
N LYS A 90 2.89 0.00 3.69
CA LYS A 90 2.20 0.47 2.49
C LYS A 90 3.21 0.41 1.37
N ASN A 91 3.03 -0.52 0.44
CA ASN A 91 2.65 -0.13 -0.92
C ASN A 91 2.87 -1.26 -1.96
N LYS A 92 1.93 -2.20 -2.06
CA LYS A 92 1.63 -2.93 -3.31
C LYS A 92 0.77 -2.04 -4.25
N ASN A 93 1.10 -0.77 -4.46
CA ASN A 93 0.46 -0.03 -5.53
C ASN A 93 1.07 -0.55 -6.82
N CYS A 94 0.18 -1.09 -7.66
CA CYS A 94 0.25 -0.89 -9.09
C CYS A 94 0.47 0.60 -9.35
N SER A 95 1.74 1.03 -9.29
CA SER A 95 2.12 2.40 -9.56
C SER A 95 2.01 2.56 -11.07
N THR A 96 1.08 3.38 -11.53
CA THR A 96 1.10 3.81 -12.91
C THR A 96 2.38 4.64 -13.12
N PRO A 97 3.11 4.48 -14.22
CA PRO A 97 4.25 5.34 -14.48
C PRO A 97 3.75 6.74 -14.81
N PHE A 98 4.38 7.78 -14.25
CA PHE A 98 4.04 9.18 -14.52
C PHE A 98 5.05 9.91 -15.41
N ALA A 99 6.27 9.39 -15.50
CA ALA A 99 7.33 9.93 -16.33
C ALA A 99 8.21 8.81 -16.89
N SER A 100 8.97 9.13 -17.93
CA SER A 100 9.97 8.25 -18.53
C SER A 100 11.34 8.90 -18.49
N VAL A 101 12.37 8.08 -18.32
CA VAL A 101 13.75 8.51 -18.35
C VAL A 101 14.18 8.58 -19.81
N GLY A 102 14.56 9.77 -20.25
CA GLY A 102 15.15 10.02 -21.56
C GLY A 102 16.63 9.67 -21.56
N LYS A 103 17.48 10.61 -21.99
CA LYS A 103 18.93 10.40 -22.01
C LYS A 103 19.53 10.48 -20.60
N VAL A 104 20.44 9.56 -20.29
CA VAL A 104 21.28 9.58 -19.08
C VAL A 104 22.72 9.81 -19.52
N GLU A 105 23.40 10.79 -18.92
CA GLU A 105 24.79 11.12 -19.25
C GLU A 105 25.76 10.20 -18.49
N ALA A 106 26.82 9.74 -19.17
CA ALA A 106 27.78 8.82 -18.58
C ALA A 106 28.58 9.48 -17.44
N GLY A 107 28.77 8.76 -16.33
CA GLY A 107 29.43 9.30 -15.14
C GLY A 107 28.61 10.33 -14.37
N SER A 108 27.33 10.51 -14.72
CA SER A 108 26.40 11.31 -13.93
C SER A 108 25.92 10.54 -12.69
N PRO A 109 25.41 11.22 -11.65
CA PRO A 109 24.84 10.54 -10.49
C PRO A 109 23.73 9.55 -10.84
N ALA A 110 22.92 9.84 -11.87
CA ALA A 110 21.89 8.93 -12.36
C ALA A 110 22.48 7.65 -12.98
N ASP A 111 23.56 7.77 -13.76
CA ASP A 111 24.27 6.62 -14.35
C ASP A 111 24.92 5.73 -13.28
N VAL A 112 25.60 6.35 -12.31
CA VAL A 112 26.22 5.65 -11.16
C VAL A 112 25.17 4.89 -10.34
N ALA A 113 23.97 5.45 -10.23
CA ALA A 113 22.84 4.80 -9.56
C ALA A 113 22.15 3.70 -10.41
N GLY A 114 22.55 3.53 -11.67
CA GLY A 114 22.04 2.50 -12.57
C GLY A 114 20.73 2.84 -13.28
N LEU A 115 20.36 4.11 -13.35
CA LEU A 115 19.24 4.56 -14.20
C LEU A 115 19.62 4.40 -15.67
N LYS A 116 18.67 3.94 -16.49
CA LYS A 116 18.88 3.78 -17.92
C LYS A 116 17.81 4.53 -18.71
N SER A 117 18.17 4.89 -19.92
CA SER A 117 17.23 5.43 -20.90
C SER A 117 16.10 4.43 -21.18
N GLY A 118 14.87 4.91 -21.18
CA GLY A 118 13.66 4.10 -21.35
C GLY A 118 13.04 3.58 -20.06
N ASP A 119 13.66 3.81 -18.90
CA ASP A 119 13.05 3.44 -17.61
C ASP A 119 11.78 4.25 -17.36
N LEU A 120 10.73 3.59 -16.87
CA LEU A 120 9.47 4.25 -16.51
C LEU A 120 9.45 4.58 -15.01
N LEU A 121 9.31 5.85 -14.66
CA LEU A 121 9.30 6.31 -13.27
C LEU A 121 7.95 6.04 -12.61
N LEU A 122 7.97 5.23 -11.56
CA LEU A 122 6.83 4.87 -10.73
C LEU A 122 6.75 5.75 -9.48
N GLN A 123 7.90 6.02 -8.86
CA GLN A 123 8.03 6.87 -7.67
C GLN A 123 9.42 7.50 -7.61
N PHE A 124 9.49 8.75 -7.13
CA PHE A 124 10.74 9.45 -6.89
C PHE A 124 10.68 10.19 -5.55
N GLY A 125 11.38 9.69 -4.54
CA GLY A 125 11.29 10.20 -3.17
C GLY A 125 9.83 10.28 -2.69
N SER A 126 9.36 11.51 -2.44
CA SER A 126 7.98 11.82 -2.07
C SER A 126 7.04 12.09 -3.26
N LEU A 127 7.55 12.17 -4.50
CA LEU A 127 6.73 12.29 -5.70
C LEU A 127 6.19 10.93 -6.15
N ASN A 128 4.90 10.96 -6.43
CA ASN A 128 4.14 9.89 -7.04
C ASN A 128 3.22 10.49 -8.12
N VAL A 129 2.50 9.62 -8.83
CA VAL A 129 1.52 10.00 -9.87
C VAL A 129 0.50 11.03 -9.39
N LYS A 130 0.13 11.00 -8.10
CA LYS A 130 -0.89 11.89 -7.54
C LYS A 130 -0.35 13.31 -7.31
N ASN A 131 0.94 13.42 -7.00
CA ASN A 131 1.58 14.67 -6.60
C ASN A 131 2.43 15.30 -7.72
N PHE A 132 2.75 14.54 -8.77
CA PHE A 132 3.50 15.04 -9.90
C PHE A 132 2.64 15.96 -10.78
N ARG A 133 2.93 17.26 -10.75
CA ARG A 133 2.23 18.25 -11.60
C ARG A 133 3.09 18.69 -12.77
N ASN A 134 4.37 18.96 -12.53
CA ASN A 134 5.30 19.42 -13.54
C ASN A 134 6.74 18.96 -13.27
N LEU A 135 7.62 19.18 -14.25
CA LEU A 135 9.05 18.88 -14.13
C LEU A 135 9.77 19.74 -13.08
N GLN A 136 9.21 20.90 -12.70
CA GLN A 136 9.82 21.76 -11.67
C GLN A 136 9.74 21.12 -10.29
N ASP A 137 8.67 20.35 -9.99
CA ASP A 137 8.55 19.64 -8.72
C ASP A 137 9.65 18.59 -8.56
N PHE A 138 10.04 17.93 -9.65
CA PHE A 138 11.20 17.05 -9.67
C PHE A 138 12.49 17.81 -9.33
N ALA A 139 12.74 18.93 -10.03
CA ALA A 139 13.93 19.75 -9.80
C ALA A 139 14.02 20.27 -8.35
N LYS A 140 12.89 20.71 -7.77
CA LYS A 140 12.83 21.19 -6.37
C LYS A 140 13.27 20.13 -5.37
N ILE A 141 12.83 18.89 -5.54
CA ILE A 141 13.17 17.81 -4.62
C ILE A 141 14.63 17.43 -4.74
N VAL A 142 15.15 17.38 -5.96
CA VAL A 142 16.57 17.13 -6.21
C VAL A 142 17.44 18.21 -5.57
N GLN A 143 17.05 19.47 -5.71
CA GLN A 143 17.76 20.60 -5.09
C GLN A 143 17.70 20.56 -3.56
N HIS A 144 16.52 20.30 -2.99
CA HIS A 144 16.35 20.22 -1.54
C HIS A 144 17.12 19.06 -0.92
N ASN A 145 17.28 17.95 -1.65
CA ASN A 145 17.99 16.76 -1.21
C ASN A 145 19.39 16.65 -1.83
N LYS A 146 20.03 17.78 -2.15
CA LYS A 146 21.41 17.79 -2.66
C LYS A 146 22.34 17.12 -1.64
N GLY A 147 23.09 16.12 -2.07
CA GLY A 147 23.99 15.34 -1.22
C GLY A 147 23.32 14.25 -0.38
N GLN A 148 22.00 14.12 -0.42
CA GLN A 148 21.24 13.09 0.28
C GLN A 148 20.78 12.00 -0.69
N SER A 149 20.78 10.75 -0.21
CA SER A 149 20.34 9.60 -1.01
C SER A 149 18.82 9.63 -1.21
N LEU A 150 18.38 9.69 -2.46
CA LEU A 150 16.98 9.66 -2.88
C LEU A 150 16.63 8.29 -3.46
N HIS A 151 15.48 7.76 -3.06
CA HIS A 151 14.96 6.51 -3.58
C HIS A 151 14.16 6.71 -4.87
N PHE A 152 14.45 5.88 -5.86
CA PHE A 152 13.75 5.77 -7.13
C PHE A 152 13.08 4.40 -7.21
N VAL A 153 11.85 4.38 -7.71
CA VAL A 153 11.19 3.15 -8.14
C VAL A 153 10.91 3.31 -9.62
N VAL A 154 11.55 2.49 -10.44
CA VAL A 154 11.40 2.48 -11.90
C VAL A 154 10.87 1.14 -12.38
N SER A 155 10.20 1.11 -13.52
CA SER A 155 9.83 -0.13 -14.21
C SER A 155 10.74 -0.30 -15.43
N ARG A 156 11.51 -1.39 -15.44
CA ARG A 156 12.38 -1.80 -16.56
C ARG A 156 11.97 -3.20 -16.97
N ASN A 157 11.65 -3.41 -18.24
CA ASN A 157 11.15 -4.70 -18.75
C ASN A 157 9.94 -5.24 -17.96
N TYR A 158 9.00 -4.36 -17.59
CA TYR A 158 7.82 -4.67 -16.78
C TYR A 158 8.13 -5.15 -15.34
N GLN A 159 9.38 -5.03 -14.88
CA GLN A 159 9.76 -5.34 -13.51
C GLN A 159 10.08 -4.06 -12.73
N PRO A 160 9.52 -3.89 -11.52
CA PRO A 160 9.85 -2.76 -10.67
C PRO A 160 11.25 -2.93 -10.07
N LEU A 161 12.11 -1.95 -10.30
CA LEU A 161 13.46 -1.86 -9.78
C LEU A 161 13.58 -0.67 -8.83
N ARG A 162 14.14 -0.91 -7.64
CA ARG A 162 14.41 0.14 -6.66
C ARG A 162 15.87 0.57 -6.80
N LEU A 163 16.07 1.84 -7.09
CA LEU A 163 17.39 2.46 -7.24
C LEU A 163 17.57 3.57 -6.20
N CYS A 164 18.81 3.89 -5.89
CA CYS A 164 19.15 4.96 -4.97
C CYS A 164 20.11 5.91 -5.67
N VAL A 165 19.70 7.17 -5.82
CA VAL A 165 20.53 8.19 -6.47
C VAL A 165 20.83 9.28 -5.47
N LYS A 166 22.09 9.71 -5.41
CA LYS A 166 22.51 10.83 -4.59
C LYS A 166 22.75 12.04 -5.51
N PRO A 167 21.92 13.09 -5.46
CA PRO A 167 22.15 14.27 -6.27
C PRO A 167 23.46 14.95 -5.86
N SER A 168 24.35 15.19 -6.81
CA SER A 168 25.63 15.85 -6.58
C SER A 168 25.98 16.75 -7.76
N GLU A 169 26.89 17.69 -7.55
CA GLU A 169 27.51 18.40 -8.67
C GLU A 169 28.34 17.41 -9.47
N TRP A 170 28.26 17.51 -10.80
CA TRP A 170 28.96 16.67 -11.75
C TRP A 170 29.33 17.53 -12.97
N HIS A 171 30.05 16.97 -13.94
CA HIS A 171 30.61 17.72 -15.07
C HIS A 171 29.59 18.34 -16.04
N GLY A 172 28.30 18.05 -15.89
CA GLY A 172 27.25 18.56 -16.77
C GLY A 172 26.18 19.36 -16.05
N PRO A 173 25.14 19.79 -16.79
CA PRO A 173 24.11 20.66 -16.25
C PRO A 173 23.21 19.93 -15.23
N GLY A 174 22.95 20.58 -14.09
CA GLY A 174 22.06 20.08 -13.05
C GLY A 174 22.75 19.15 -12.05
N LEU A 175 21.97 18.43 -11.24
CA LEU A 175 22.46 17.66 -10.09
C LEU A 175 22.35 16.13 -10.26
N LEU A 176 21.80 15.66 -11.38
CA LEU A 176 21.54 14.23 -11.62
C LEU A 176 22.03 13.74 -12.98
N GLY A 177 22.01 14.58 -14.01
CA GLY A 177 22.45 14.23 -15.36
C GLY A 177 21.53 13.29 -16.13
N CYS A 178 20.23 13.29 -15.82
CA CYS A 178 19.21 12.58 -16.59
C CYS A 178 18.13 13.54 -17.11
N ASN A 179 17.65 13.28 -18.33
CA ASN A 179 16.47 13.95 -18.86
C ASN A 179 15.21 13.18 -18.46
N ILE A 180 14.18 13.89 -17.98
CA ILE A 180 12.91 13.29 -17.58
C ILE A 180 11.82 13.82 -18.48
N LEU A 181 11.11 12.90 -19.12
CA LEU A 181 10.05 13.17 -20.07
C LEU A 181 8.71 12.84 -19.41
N PRO A 182 7.80 13.81 -19.23
CA PRO A 182 6.47 13.52 -18.70
C PRO A 182 5.72 12.61 -19.67
N LEU A 183 5.03 11.60 -19.15
CA LEU A 183 4.14 10.77 -19.95
C LEU A 183 2.87 11.60 -20.22
N LYS A 184 2.67 11.99 -21.48
CA LYS A 184 1.41 12.58 -21.92
C LYS A 184 0.42 11.43 -22.15
N ASN A 185 -0.70 11.44 -21.41
CA ASN A 185 -1.89 10.68 -21.79
C ASN A 185 -2.68 11.46 -22.83
#